data_AF-A0A151S5U2-F1
#
_entry.id   AF-A0A151S5U2-F1
#
_cell.length_a   1.000
_cell.length_b   1.000
_cell.length_c   1.000
_cell.angle_alpha   90.00
_cell.angle_beta   90.00
_cell.angle_gamma   90.00
#
_symmetry.space_group_name_H-M   'P 1'
#
loop_
_entity.id
_entity.type
_entity.pdbx_description
1 polymer ?
#
loop_
_entity_poly.entity_id
_entity_poly.type
_entity_poly.pdbx_seq_one_letter_code
_entity_poly.pdbx_strand_id
1 'polypeptide(L)' 'MDFLAEFHTNLKVPKALLSYFVALVPKVPCPQGMTDFRPISLLGCLYKIIFKVLANRLRGILPSIISEN' A
#
# COMPACT_ATOMS: atom_id res chain seq x y z
N MET A 1 -4.53 -12.49 -15.91
CA MET A 1 -5.00 -11.13 -16.24
C MET A 1 -6.41 -10.88 -15.73
N ASP A 2 -7.21 -11.94 -15.57
CA ASP A 2 -8.63 -11.90 -15.18
C ASP A 2 -8.90 -11.18 -13.86
N PHE A 3 -8.00 -11.32 -12.88
CA PHE A 3 -8.09 -10.62 -11.59
C PHE A 3 -8.18 -9.09 -11.72
N LEU A 4 -7.32 -8.48 -12.55
CA LEU A 4 -7.32 -7.03 -12.75
C LEU A 4 -8.55 -6.58 -13.53
N ALA A 5 -9.07 -7.42 -14.43
CA ALA A 5 -10.32 -7.17 -15.13
C ALA A 5 -11.52 -7.22 -14.19
N GLU A 6 -11.58 -8.20 -13.28
CA GLU A 6 -12.62 -8.28 -12.25
C GLU A 6 -12.57 -7.08 -11.30
N PHE A 7 -11.37 -6.69 -10.84
CA PHE A 7 -11.18 -5.49 -10.03
C PHE A 7 -11.63 -4.23 -10.78
N HIS A 8 -11.29 -4.10 -12.07
CA HIS A 8 -11.67 -2.93 -12.86
C HIS A 8 -13.19 -2.82 -13.05
N THR A 9 -13.86 -3.95 -13.31
CA THR A 9 -15.30 -3.96 -13.60
C THR A 9 -16.15 -3.91 -12.34
N ASN A 10 -15.75 -4.59 -11.27
CA ASN A 10 -16.58 -4.79 -10.07
C ASN A 10 -16.02 -4.12 -8.81
N LEU A 11 -14.81 -3.54 -8.86
CA LEU A 11 -14.09 -2.98 -7.70
C LEU A 11 -13.92 -3.96 -6.54
N LYS A 12 -13.92 -5.27 -6.84
CA LYS A 12 -13.77 -6.33 -5.84
C LYS A 12 -12.30 -6.71 -5.69
N VAL A 13 -11.83 -6.71 -4.45
CA VAL A 13 -10.55 -7.29 -4.06
C VAL A 13 -10.84 -8.52 -3.19
N PRO A 14 -10.38 -9.73 -3.56
CA PRO A 14 -10.51 -10.92 -2.74
C PRO A 14 -9.93 -10.70 -1.35
N LYS A 15 -10.68 -11.07 -0.30
CA LYS A 15 -10.27 -10.87 1.09
C LYS A 15 -8.91 -11.50 1.42
N ALA A 16 -8.56 -12.62 0.77
CA ALA A 16 -7.27 -13.26 0.93
C ALA A 16 -6.08 -12.34 0.59
N LEU A 17 -6.26 -11.40 -0.35
CA LEU A 17 -5.22 -10.44 -0.74
C LEU A 17 -5.05 -9.29 0.25
N LEU A 18 -5.99 -9.13 1.19
CA LEU A 18 -5.92 -8.14 2.26
C LEU A 18 -5.20 -8.68 3.50
N SER A 19 -4.81 -9.95 3.52
CA SER A 19 -3.96 -10.51 4.57
C SER A 19 -2.55 -9.93 4.47
N TYR A 20 -1.95 -9.55 5.61
CA TYR A 20 -0.60 -9.01 5.68
C TYR A 20 0.09 -9.41 6.99
N PHE A 21 1.41 -9.42 6.96
CA PHE A 21 2.25 -9.53 8.15
C PHE A 21 2.74 -8.14 8.56
N VAL A 22 2.97 -7.91 9.85
CA VAL A 22 3.62 -6.69 10.34
C VAL A 22 5.07 -7.03 10.67
N ALA A 23 6.00 -6.34 10.01
CA ALA A 23 7.42 -6.40 10.34
C ALA A 23 7.82 -5.13 11.09
N LEU A 24 8.54 -5.28 12.21
CA LEU A 24 9.09 -4.16 12.97
C LEU A 24 10.51 -3.90 12.50
N VAL A 25 10.75 -2.76 11.85
CA VAL A 25 12.08 -2.34 11.38
C VAL A 25 12.68 -1.35 12.38
N PRO A 26 13.86 -1.61 12.98
CA PRO A 26 14.52 -0.66 13.87
C PRO A 26 14.81 0.67 13.16
N LYS A 27 14.56 1.80 13.84
CA LYS A 27 14.95 3.14 13.38
C LYS A 27 16.32 3.58 13.91
N VAL A 28 16.76 2.99 15.02
CA VAL A 28 17.99 3.33 15.73
C VAL A 28 18.81 2.09 16.06
N PRO A 29 20.13 2.20 16.24
CA PRO A 29 20.94 1.12 16.81
C PRO A 29 20.48 0.80 18.23
N CYS A 30 20.38 -0.50 18.57
CA CYS A 30 19.94 -0.98 19.90
C CYS A 30 18.56 -0.42 20.34
N PRO A 31 17.46 -0.75 19.64
CA PRO A 31 16.13 -0.28 20.00
C PRO A 31 15.72 -0.81 21.38
N GLN A 32 15.16 0.05 22.23
CA GLN A 32 14.77 -0.27 23.61
C GLN A 32 13.25 -0.24 23.80
N GLY A 33 12.55 0.61 23.03
CA GLY A 33 11.10 0.78 23.12
C GLY A 33 10.36 0.45 21.82
N MET A 34 9.04 0.27 21.89
CA MET A 34 8.22 0.08 20.69
C MET A 34 8.29 1.26 19.72
N THR A 35 8.43 2.49 20.25
CA THR A 35 8.55 3.70 19.44
C THR A 35 9.85 3.76 18.64
N ASP A 36 10.83 2.90 18.93
CA ASP A 36 12.09 2.81 18.18
C ASP A 36 11.95 1.99 16.90
N PHE A 37 10.81 1.32 16.72
CA PHE A 37 10.52 0.54 15.52
C PHE A 37 9.57 1.30 14.60
N ARG A 38 9.75 1.08 13.30
CA ARG A 38 8.78 1.42 12.27
C ARG A 38 8.02 0.15 11.89
N PRO A 39 6.69 0.06 12.12
CA PRO A 39 5.92 -1.05 11.60
C PRO A 39 5.79 -0.92 10.08
N ILE A 40 6.01 -2.02 9.36
CA ILE A 40 5.81 -2.13 7.92
C ILE A 40 4.84 -3.28 7.66
N SER A 41 3.74 -2.99 6.95
CA SER A 41 2.82 -4.02 6.47
C SER A 41 3.37 -4.72 5.24
N LEU A 42 3.70 -5.99 5.40
CA LEU A 42 4.11 -6.89 4.33
C LEU A 42 2.88 -7.49 3.64
N LEU A 43 2.38 -6.75 2.65
CA LEU A 43 1.28 -7.15 1.79
C LEU A 43 1.76 -7.99 0.60
N GLY A 44 0.88 -8.85 0.08
CA GLY A 44 1.12 -9.64 -1.13
C GLY A 44 1.35 -8.78 -2.39
N CYS A 45 2.11 -9.30 -3.35
CA CYS A 45 2.47 -8.58 -4.57
C CYS A 45 1.25 -8.18 -5.42
N LEU A 46 0.20 -9.00 -5.46
CA LEU A 46 -1.03 -8.71 -6.19
C LEU A 46 -1.74 -7.44 -5.68
N TYR A 47 -1.80 -7.26 -4.37
CA TYR A 47 -2.33 -6.03 -3.76
C TYR A 47 -1.49 -4.81 -4.16
N LYS A 48 -0.17 -4.94 -4.17
CA LYS A 48 0.76 -3.87 -4.58
C LYS A 48 0.57 -3.47 -6.05
N ILE A 49 0.25 -4.42 -6.93
CA ILE A 49 -0.02 -4.13 -8.36
C ILE A 49 -1.28 -3.27 -8.50
N ILE A 50 -2.39 -3.61 -7.83
CA ILE A 50 -3.60 -2.77 -7.84
C ILE A 50 -3.28 -1.37 -7.35
N PHE A 51 -2.60 -1.26 -6.21
CA PHE A 51 -2.26 0.03 -5.62
C PHE A 51 -1.39 0.88 -6.55
N LYS A 52 -0.45 0.26 -7.27
CA LYS A 52 0.38 0.97 -8.25
C LYS A 52 -0.43 1.52 -9.41
N VAL A 53 -1.42 0.76 -9.92
CA VAL A 53 -2.34 1.25 -10.95
C VAL A 53 -3.14 2.45 -10.45
N LEU A 54 -3.70 2.36 -9.23
CA LEU A 54 -4.45 3.47 -8.63
C LEU A 54 -3.58 4.71 -8.40
N ALA A 55 -2.38 4.54 -7.83
CA ALA A 55 -1.44 5.63 -7.60
C ALA A 55 -1.05 6.33 -8.90
N ASN A 56 -0.84 5.59 -9.99
CA ASN A 56 -0.55 6.17 -11.30
C ASN A 56 -1.73 6.97 -11.87
N ARG A 57 -2.98 6.55 -11.60
CA ARG A 57 -4.18 7.33 -11.99
C ARG A 57 -4.30 8.61 -11.16
N LEU A 58 -4.10 8.51 -9.85
CA LEU A 58 -4.15 9.67 -8.94
C LEU A 58 -3.06 10.68 -9.25
N ARG A 59 -1.89 10.24 -9.72
CA ARG A 59 -0.77 11.13 -10.08
C ARG A 59 -1.18 12.27 -11.01
N GLY A 60 -2.09 12.02 -11.96
CA GLY A 60 -2.52 13.06 -12.90
C GLY A 60 -3.32 14.20 -12.27
N ILE A 61 -3.99 13.95 -11.14
CA ILE A 61 -4.85 14.94 -10.46
C ILE A 61 -4.16 15.60 -9.26
N LEU A 62 -3.10 15.00 -8.71
CA LEU A 62 -2.41 15.53 -7.53
C LEU A 62 -2.01 17.01 -7.66
N PRO A 63 -1.48 17.50 -8.80
CA PRO A 63 -1.08 18.91 -8.93
C PRO A 63 -2.23 19.90 -8.77
N SER A 64 -3.47 19.52 -9.10
CA SER A 64 -4.62 20.43 -9.01
C SER A 64 -5.29 20.45 -7.63
N ILE A 65 -4.98 19.48 -6.77
CA ILE A 65 -5.66 19.31 -5.46
C ILE A 65 -4.74 19.57 -4.26
N ILE A 66 -3.42 19.64 -4.48
CA ILE A 66 -2.46 19.97 -3.42
C ILE A 66 -2.26 21.49 -3.43
N SER A 67 -2.49 22.14 -2.29
CA SER A 67 -2.20 23.57 -2.13
C SER A 67 -0.70 23.83 -2.18
N GLU A 68 -0.32 24.98 -2.71
CA GLU A 68 1.05 25.49 -2.57
C GLU A 68 1.35 25.77 -1.10
N ASN A 69 2.61 25.59 -0.72
CA ASN A 69 3.09 25.60 0.66
C ASN A 69 3.75 26.93 1.04
#